data_AF-A0A0G1KI01-F1
#
_entry.id   AF-A0A0G1KI01-F1
#
_cell.length_a   1.000
_cell.length_b   1.000
_cell.length_c   1.000
_cell.angle_alpha   90.00
_cell.angle_beta   90.00
_cell.angle_gamma   90.00
#
_symmetry.space_group_name_H-M   'P 1'
#
loop_
_entity.id
_entity.type
_entity.pdbx_description
1 polymer ?
#
loop_
_entity_poly.entity_id
_entity_poly.type
_entity_poly.pdbx_seq_one_letter_code
_entity_poly.pdbx_strand_id
1 'polypeptide(L)'
;MSISDDKKLETLNDHYKDTFAQIRDYISLRDKLLIWILLVAAVMLFEVFSPSEAGLAIAQFASEKVGLNGALINTSFIGSVIWFLMLVLTMKYFQTVGLIEKHYDYIEKVEDAIRKNYDGATGIFSREGRHYLENYPLFSDWSWLLYTIIFPILLVAVLLYKIYNEVFISGCSVIFYINLLIFICIVTSTILYLRMLHFKK
;
A
#
# COMPACT_ATOMS: atom_id res chain seq x y z
N MET A 1 -44.38 -5.53 -7.70
CA MET A 1 -43.90 -5.60 -9.09
C MET A 1 -42.61 -6.41 -9.05
N SER A 2 -42.59 -7.63 -9.61
CA SER A 2 -41.36 -8.44 -9.67
C SER A 2 -40.44 -7.86 -10.74
N ILE A 3 -39.17 -7.62 -10.39
CA ILE A 3 -38.15 -7.20 -11.36
C ILE A 3 -38.00 -8.32 -12.40
N SER A 4 -38.02 -7.99 -13.70
CA SER A 4 -37.80 -8.96 -14.78
C SER A 4 -36.38 -9.52 -14.72
N ASP A 5 -36.20 -10.76 -15.17
CA ASP A 5 -34.89 -11.41 -15.12
C ASP A 5 -33.85 -10.70 -15.99
N ASP A 6 -34.27 -10.14 -17.14
CA ASP A 6 -33.43 -9.26 -17.97
C ASP A 6 -32.90 -8.05 -17.19
N LYS A 7 -33.75 -7.42 -16.36
CA LYS A 7 -33.34 -6.25 -15.60
C LYS A 7 -32.39 -6.61 -14.45
N LYS A 8 -32.57 -7.79 -13.84
CA LYS A 8 -31.61 -8.31 -12.85
C LYS A 8 -30.25 -8.58 -13.49
N LEU A 9 -30.25 -9.17 -14.69
CA LEU A 9 -29.03 -9.49 -15.42
C LEU A 9 -28.27 -8.24 -15.87
N GLU A 10 -28.98 -7.23 -16.38
CA GLU A 10 -28.42 -5.91 -16.71
C GLU A 10 -27.77 -5.28 -15.47
N THR A 11 -28.50 -5.26 -14.33
CA THR A 11 -27.99 -4.70 -13.07
C THR A 11 -26.74 -5.42 -12.58
N LEU A 12 -26.68 -6.75 -12.71
CA LEU A 12 -25.49 -7.52 -12.34
C LEU A 12 -24.29 -7.22 -13.24
N ASN A 13 -24.52 -7.05 -14.55
CA ASN A 13 -23.47 -6.71 -15.50
C ASN A 13 -22.91 -5.30 -15.25
N ASP A 14 -23.79 -4.32 -15.02
CA ASP A 14 -23.40 -2.98 -14.63
C ASP A 14 -22.56 -3.00 -13.34
N HIS A 15 -23.00 -3.76 -12.34
CA HIS A 15 -22.26 -3.87 -11.08
C HIS A 15 -20.89 -4.55 -11.24
N TYR A 16 -20.80 -5.57 -12.10
CA TYR A 16 -19.53 -6.19 -12.46
C TYR A 16 -18.57 -5.18 -13.11
N LYS A 17 -19.06 -4.40 -14.09
CA LYS A 17 -18.27 -3.38 -14.79
C LYS A 17 -17.76 -2.30 -13.84
N ASP A 18 -18.63 -1.81 -12.96
CA ASP A 18 -18.27 -0.78 -11.98
C ASP A 18 -17.24 -1.30 -10.97
N THR A 19 -17.44 -2.52 -10.47
CA THR A 19 -16.49 -3.14 -9.54
C THR A 19 -15.13 -3.34 -10.21
N PHE A 20 -15.10 -3.80 -11.46
CA PHE A 20 -13.86 -3.97 -12.19
C PHE A 20 -13.12 -2.64 -12.42
N ALA A 21 -13.86 -1.56 -12.72
CA ALA A 21 -13.27 -0.24 -12.83
C ALA A 21 -12.62 0.21 -11.51
N GLN A 22 -13.29 -0.02 -10.37
CA GLN A 22 -12.75 0.29 -9.05
C GLN A 22 -11.47 -0.51 -8.74
N ILE A 23 -11.43 -1.81 -9.07
CA ILE A 23 -10.22 -2.64 -8.89
C ILE A 23 -9.04 -2.04 -9.65
N ARG A 24 -9.23 -1.65 -10.92
CA ARG A 24 -8.18 -1.05 -11.73
C ARG A 24 -7.66 0.26 -11.13
N ASP A 25 -8.56 1.08 -10.59
CA ASP A 25 -8.19 2.33 -9.93
C ASP A 25 -7.38 2.09 -8.65
N TYR A 26 -7.76 1.08 -7.85
CA TYR A 26 -6.99 0.69 -6.67
C TYR A 26 -5.64 0.08 -7.02
N ILE A 27 -5.53 -0.70 -8.10
CA ILE A 27 -4.24 -1.20 -8.60
C ILE A 27 -3.32 -0.02 -8.96
N SER A 28 -3.83 0.96 -9.70
CA SER A 28 -3.06 2.17 -10.04
C SER A 28 -2.64 2.95 -8.79
N LEU A 29 -3.52 3.05 -7.80
CA LEU A 29 -3.21 3.71 -6.53
C LEU A 29 -2.12 2.96 -5.74
N ARG A 30 -2.20 1.63 -5.65
CA ARG A 30 -1.18 0.78 -5.01
C ARG A 30 0.19 1.03 -5.64
N ASP A 31 0.27 1.04 -6.97
CA ASP A 31 1.53 1.21 -7.68
C ASP A 31 2.13 2.62 -7.44
N LYS A 32 1.29 3.66 -7.42
CA LYS A 32 1.72 5.02 -7.06
C LYS A 32 2.21 5.09 -5.61
N LEU A 33 1.47 4.49 -4.68
CA LEU A 33 1.82 4.46 -3.26
C LEU A 33 3.15 3.73 -3.04
N LEU A 34 3.39 2.63 -3.75
CA LEU A 34 4.66 1.93 -3.69
C LEU A 34 5.82 2.84 -4.10
N ILE A 35 5.70 3.55 -5.22
CA ILE A 35 6.73 4.49 -5.68
C ILE A 35 6.98 5.56 -4.61
N TRP A 36 5.93 6.12 -4.03
CA TRP A 36 6.07 7.10 -2.95
C TRP A 36 6.78 6.53 -1.72
N ILE A 37 6.44 5.31 -1.30
CA ILE A 37 7.12 4.65 -0.18
C ILE A 37 8.60 4.44 -0.50
N LEU A 38 8.94 4.01 -1.73
CA LEU A 38 10.33 3.82 -2.15
C LEU A 38 11.11 5.14 -2.14
N LEU A 39 10.50 6.24 -2.60
CA LEU A 39 11.12 7.57 -2.56
C LEU A 39 11.37 8.03 -1.13
N VAL A 40 10.39 7.87 -0.24
CA VAL A 40 10.54 8.23 1.18
C VAL A 40 11.57 7.33 1.86
N ALA A 41 11.60 6.03 1.55
CA ALA A 41 12.60 5.10 2.05
C ALA A 41 14.01 5.49 1.57
N ALA A 42 14.16 5.93 0.32
CA ALA A 42 15.44 6.41 -0.20
C ALA A 42 15.90 7.68 0.53
N VAL A 43 15.01 8.64 0.80
CA VAL A 43 15.32 9.82 1.62
C VAL A 43 15.72 9.40 3.04
N MET A 44 14.97 8.48 3.64
CA MET A 44 15.28 7.94 4.96
C MET A 44 16.63 7.25 5.04
N LEU A 45 17.05 6.53 3.99
CA LEU A 45 18.37 5.92 3.88
C LEU A 45 19.47 6.97 3.66
N PHE A 46 19.18 8.01 2.87
CA PHE A 46 20.10 9.14 2.69
C PHE A 46 20.40 9.84 4.03
N GLU A 47 19.39 10.03 4.89
CA GLU A 47 19.58 10.53 6.26
C GLU A 47 20.47 9.61 7.12
N VAL A 48 20.48 8.30 6.86
CA VAL A 48 21.31 7.34 7.60
C VAL A 48 22.75 7.32 7.11
N PHE A 49 22.94 7.27 5.78
CA PHE A 49 24.28 7.13 5.18
C PHE A 49 25.02 8.47 5.02
N SER A 50 24.31 9.58 4.97
CA SER A 50 24.89 10.92 4.80
C SER A 50 24.13 11.96 5.65
N PRO A 51 24.18 11.86 7.00
CA PRO A 51 23.32 12.67 7.87
C PRO A 51 23.51 14.19 7.71
N SER A 52 24.76 14.62 7.50
CA SER A 52 25.11 16.04 7.35
C SER A 52 24.57 16.60 6.03
N GLU A 53 24.81 15.90 4.92
CA GLU A 53 24.37 16.28 3.58
C GLU A 53 22.85 16.21 3.46
N ALA A 54 22.23 15.19 4.04
CA ALA A 54 20.78 15.05 4.11
C ALA A 54 20.15 16.19 4.91
N GLY A 55 20.70 16.52 6.09
CA GLY A 55 20.23 17.63 6.90
C GLY A 55 20.27 18.97 6.15
N LEU A 56 21.37 19.24 5.44
CA LEU A 56 21.52 20.45 4.62
C LEU A 56 20.54 20.48 3.44
N ALA A 57 20.43 19.38 2.68
CA ALA A 57 19.54 19.30 1.53
C ALA A 57 18.07 19.48 1.93
N ILE A 58 17.65 18.83 3.03
CA ILE A 58 16.29 18.93 3.55
C ILE A 58 16.01 20.34 4.08
N ALA A 59 16.94 20.93 4.83
CA ALA A 59 16.79 22.30 5.34
C ALA A 59 16.71 23.32 4.20
N GLN A 60 17.54 23.17 3.16
CA GLN A 60 17.49 24.02 1.97
C GLN A 60 16.15 23.87 1.24
N PHE A 61 15.71 22.65 0.97
CA PHE A 61 14.43 22.39 0.32
C PHE A 61 13.25 22.99 1.11
N ALA A 62 13.25 22.82 2.44
CA ALA A 62 12.23 23.40 3.30
C ALA A 62 12.26 24.93 3.28
N SER A 63 13.46 25.54 3.31
CA SER A 63 13.60 27.00 3.24
C SER A 63 13.09 27.59 1.91
N GLU A 64 13.37 26.93 0.79
CA GLU A 64 12.92 27.35 -0.55
C GLU A 64 11.39 27.26 -0.71
N LYS A 65 10.75 26.25 -0.09
CA LYS A 65 9.31 26.03 -0.21
C LYS A 65 8.47 26.79 0.80
N VAL A 66 8.98 26.96 2.02
CA VAL A 66 8.23 27.54 3.14
C VAL A 66 8.61 29.02 3.39
N GLY A 67 9.68 29.52 2.78
CA GLY A 67 10.14 30.90 2.96
C GLY A 67 10.70 31.20 4.36
N LEU A 68 11.07 30.15 5.10
CA LEU A 68 11.68 30.25 6.43
C LEU A 68 13.21 30.31 6.31
N ASN A 69 13.87 31.06 7.18
CA ASN A 69 15.33 31.02 7.29
C ASN A 69 15.77 29.60 7.68
N GLY A 70 16.51 28.92 6.80
CA GLY A 70 16.93 27.51 6.98
C GLY A 70 17.68 27.22 8.28
N ALA A 71 18.28 28.25 8.91
CA ALA A 71 18.97 28.16 10.20
C ALA A 71 18.05 27.86 11.41
N LEU A 72 16.73 27.99 11.27
CA LEU A 72 15.77 27.75 12.36
C LEU A 72 15.13 26.35 12.31
N ILE A 73 15.36 25.58 11.25
CA ILE A 73 14.67 24.30 11.07
C ILE A 73 15.48 23.18 11.74
N ASN A 74 14.91 22.62 12.80
CA ASN A 74 15.50 21.46 13.47
C ASN A 74 15.39 20.22 12.56
N THR A 75 16.52 19.70 12.10
CA THR A 75 16.58 18.55 11.19
C THR A 75 15.98 17.28 11.79
N SER A 76 16.11 17.08 13.11
CA SER A 76 15.48 15.96 13.82
C SER A 76 13.95 16.05 13.80
N PHE A 77 13.37 17.25 13.86
CA PHE A 77 11.93 17.44 13.70
C PHE A 77 11.46 17.07 12.28
N ILE A 78 12.20 17.46 11.24
CA ILE A 78 11.86 17.08 9.86
C ILE A 78 11.97 15.56 9.68
N GLY A 79 12.96 14.93 10.29
CA GLY A 79 13.08 13.47 10.33
C GLY A 79 11.81 12.80 10.89
N SER A 80 11.23 13.33 11.97
CA SER A 80 9.93 12.84 12.49
C SER A 80 8.77 13.06 11.53
N VAL A 81 8.75 14.16 10.78
CA VAL A 81 7.73 14.38 9.73
C VAL A 81 7.87 13.33 8.63
N ILE A 82 9.10 12.98 8.24
CA ILE A 82 9.38 11.91 7.26
C ILE A 82 8.93 10.54 7.80
N TRP A 83 9.14 10.25 9.09
CA TRP A 83 8.58 9.08 9.76
C TRP A 83 7.05 9.03 9.69
N PHE A 84 6.38 10.15 9.98
CA PHE A 84 4.93 10.22 9.91
C PHE A 84 4.41 10.03 8.48
N LEU A 85 5.08 10.64 7.49
CA LEU A 85 4.77 10.45 6.07
C LEU A 85 4.89 8.98 5.68
N MET A 86 5.95 8.29 6.12
CA MET A 86 6.11 6.85 5.91
C MET A 86 4.94 6.06 6.48
N LEU A 87 4.54 6.32 7.74
CA LEU A 87 3.40 5.64 8.36
C LEU A 87 2.10 5.83 7.55
N VAL A 88 1.79 7.05 7.12
CA VAL A 88 0.58 7.35 6.34
C VAL A 88 0.60 6.61 5.01
N LEU A 89 1.72 6.65 4.29
CA LEU A 89 1.86 5.98 3.00
C LEU A 89 1.74 4.45 3.14
N THR A 90 2.42 3.87 4.13
CA THR A 90 2.35 2.43 4.42
C THR A 90 0.93 1.99 4.78
N MET A 91 0.24 2.75 5.65
CA MET A 91 -1.15 2.48 6.01
C MET A 91 -2.07 2.53 4.79
N LYS A 92 -1.93 3.56 3.94
CA LYS A 92 -2.72 3.68 2.71
C LYS A 92 -2.43 2.56 1.72
N TYR A 93 -1.17 2.14 1.62
CA TYR A 93 -0.78 1.02 0.78
C TYR A 93 -1.45 -0.28 1.23
N PHE A 94 -1.36 -0.63 2.53
CA PHE A 94 -1.98 -1.84 3.07
C PHE A 94 -3.51 -1.83 2.94
N GLN A 95 -4.16 -0.68 3.20
CA GLN A 95 -5.59 -0.51 2.98
C GLN A 95 -5.98 -0.75 1.50
N THR A 96 -5.19 -0.22 0.57
CA THR A 96 -5.43 -0.36 -0.87
C THR A 96 -5.30 -1.81 -1.31
N VAL A 97 -4.25 -2.51 -0.88
CA VAL A 97 -4.09 -3.93 -1.19
C VAL A 97 -5.24 -4.76 -0.61
N GLY A 98 -5.64 -4.51 0.65
CA GLY A 98 -6.78 -5.21 1.25
C GLY A 98 -8.10 -4.98 0.51
N LEU A 99 -8.32 -3.76 -0.02
CA LEU A 99 -9.49 -3.47 -0.85
C LEU A 99 -9.46 -4.23 -2.17
N ILE A 100 -8.29 -4.29 -2.83
CA ILE A 100 -8.13 -5.04 -4.08
C ILE A 100 -8.52 -6.51 -3.87
N GLU A 101 -7.97 -7.17 -2.85
CA GLU A 101 -8.27 -8.58 -2.53
C GLU A 101 -9.76 -8.80 -2.25
N LYS A 102 -10.37 -7.92 -1.44
CA LYS A 102 -11.81 -7.99 -1.14
C LYS A 102 -12.68 -7.79 -2.38
N HIS A 103 -12.28 -6.92 -3.30
CA HIS A 103 -13.02 -6.68 -4.54
C HIS A 103 -12.89 -7.85 -5.52
N TYR A 104 -11.74 -8.52 -5.59
CA TYR A 104 -11.60 -9.75 -6.37
C TYR A 104 -12.48 -10.88 -5.83
N ASP A 105 -12.51 -11.10 -4.51
CA ASP A 105 -13.42 -12.05 -3.86
C ASP A 105 -14.91 -11.71 -4.13
N TYR A 106 -15.23 -10.42 -4.30
CA TYR A 106 -16.57 -9.98 -4.62
C TYR A 106 -16.92 -10.17 -6.11
N ILE A 107 -16.00 -9.86 -7.03
CA ILE A 107 -16.19 -10.09 -8.47
C ILE A 107 -16.48 -11.55 -8.75
N GLU A 108 -15.80 -12.49 -8.09
CA GLU A 108 -16.08 -13.92 -8.29
C GLU A 108 -17.53 -14.27 -7.97
N LYS A 109 -18.09 -13.69 -6.90
CA LYS A 109 -19.50 -13.88 -6.51
C LYS A 109 -20.47 -13.27 -7.52
N VAL A 110 -20.14 -12.10 -8.08
CA VAL A 110 -20.95 -11.45 -9.12
C VAL A 110 -20.91 -12.28 -10.40
N GLU A 111 -19.74 -12.75 -10.82
CA GLU A 111 -19.58 -13.65 -11.95
C GLU A 111 -20.38 -14.95 -11.76
N ASP A 112 -20.33 -15.58 -10.59
CA ASP A 112 -21.15 -16.75 -10.26
C ASP A 112 -22.66 -16.45 -10.34
N ALA A 113 -23.10 -15.27 -9.91
CA ALA A 113 -24.49 -14.85 -10.03
C ALA A 113 -24.91 -14.63 -11.49
N ILE A 114 -24.05 -14.04 -12.32
CA ILE A 114 -24.30 -13.86 -13.77
C ILE A 114 -24.37 -15.23 -14.45
N ARG A 115 -23.42 -16.13 -14.18
CA ARG A 115 -23.37 -17.48 -14.79
C ARG A 115 -24.65 -18.29 -14.56
N LYS A 116 -25.28 -18.18 -13.39
CA LYS A 116 -26.55 -18.86 -13.08
C LYS A 116 -27.72 -18.46 -13.98
N ASN A 117 -27.62 -17.33 -14.69
CA ASN A 117 -28.66 -16.84 -15.61
C ASN A 117 -28.43 -17.30 -17.07
N TYR A 118 -27.37 -18.06 -17.34
CA TYR A 118 -27.06 -18.54 -18.69
C TYR A 118 -26.87 -20.07 -18.71
N ASP A 119 -27.78 -20.78 -19.37
CA ASP A 119 -27.63 -22.21 -19.63
C ASP A 119 -26.46 -22.48 -20.60
N GLY A 120 -25.53 -23.35 -20.21
CA GLY A 120 -24.42 -23.77 -21.07
C GLY A 120 -23.28 -22.76 -21.25
N ALA A 121 -23.32 -21.59 -20.59
CA ALA A 121 -22.26 -20.59 -20.63
C ALA A 121 -21.09 -20.93 -19.68
N THR A 122 -20.42 -22.05 -19.93
CA THR A 122 -19.14 -22.36 -19.28
C THR A 122 -18.06 -21.41 -19.84
N GLY A 123 -17.79 -20.32 -19.11
CA GLY A 123 -16.63 -19.44 -19.36
C GLY A 123 -16.92 -18.02 -19.89
N ILE A 124 -18.17 -17.69 -20.24
CA ILE A 124 -18.49 -16.39 -20.88
C ILE A 124 -18.41 -15.19 -19.90
N PHE A 125 -18.35 -15.46 -18.59
CA PHE A 125 -18.16 -14.45 -17.53
C PHE A 125 -17.20 -14.98 -16.46
N SER A 126 -16.02 -15.44 -16.84
CA SER A 126 -14.98 -15.88 -15.89
C SER A 126 -13.66 -15.11 -16.04
N ARG A 127 -13.63 -14.07 -16.89
CA ARG A 127 -12.40 -13.40 -17.35
C ARG A 127 -11.53 -12.89 -16.21
N GLU A 128 -12.13 -12.38 -15.13
CA GLU A 128 -11.42 -11.74 -14.02
C GLU A 128 -11.42 -12.60 -12.74
N GLY A 129 -12.41 -13.48 -12.56
CA GLY A 129 -12.46 -14.47 -11.50
C GLY A 129 -11.68 -15.75 -11.84
N ARG A 130 -12.40 -16.84 -12.14
CA ARG A 130 -11.79 -18.17 -12.31
C ARG A 130 -10.82 -18.29 -13.48
N HIS A 131 -11.09 -17.68 -14.64
CA HIS A 131 -10.20 -17.79 -15.80
C HIS A 131 -8.90 -17.00 -15.61
N TYR A 132 -8.92 -15.90 -14.85
CA TYR A 132 -7.71 -15.20 -14.46
C TYR A 132 -6.85 -16.12 -13.59
N LEU A 133 -7.44 -16.72 -12.54
CA LEU A 133 -6.79 -17.66 -11.61
C LEU A 133 -6.31 -18.98 -12.24
N GLU A 134 -7.06 -19.55 -13.20
CA GLU A 134 -6.73 -20.83 -13.86
C GLU A 134 -5.60 -20.71 -14.90
N ASN A 135 -5.42 -19.54 -15.52
CA ASN A 135 -4.36 -19.27 -16.50
C ASN A 135 -3.42 -18.14 -16.03
N TYR A 136 -3.15 -18.09 -14.72
CA TYR A 136 -2.33 -17.04 -14.12
C TYR A 136 -0.91 -17.10 -14.70
N PRO A 137 -0.41 -16.05 -15.37
CA PRO A 137 0.97 -16.01 -15.82
C PRO A 137 1.91 -16.09 -14.61
N LEU A 138 2.99 -16.87 -14.68
CA LEU A 138 4.01 -16.99 -13.61
C LEU A 138 4.50 -15.63 -13.10
N PHE A 139 4.53 -14.63 -13.97
CA PHE A 139 4.91 -13.26 -13.62
C PHE A 139 3.92 -12.57 -12.67
N SER A 140 2.63 -12.88 -12.78
CA SER A 140 1.60 -12.31 -11.92
C SER A 140 1.69 -12.89 -10.50
N ASP A 141 2.00 -14.19 -10.34
CA ASP A 141 2.26 -14.80 -9.02
C ASP A 141 3.50 -14.20 -8.36
N TRP A 142 4.57 -14.02 -9.14
CA TRP A 142 5.77 -13.35 -8.69
C TRP A 142 5.49 -11.90 -8.27
N SER A 143 4.70 -11.17 -9.05
CA SER A 143 4.32 -9.79 -8.73
C SER A 143 3.46 -9.73 -7.48
N TRP A 144 2.51 -10.65 -7.30
CA TRP A 144 1.72 -10.76 -6.09
C TRP A 144 2.63 -10.98 -4.88
N LEU A 145 3.51 -11.98 -4.91
CA LEU A 145 4.49 -12.27 -3.84
C LEU A 145 5.36 -11.05 -3.49
N LEU A 146 5.82 -10.33 -4.51
CA LEU A 146 6.61 -9.11 -4.34
C LEU A 146 5.84 -8.05 -3.55
N TYR A 147 4.61 -7.75 -3.96
CA TYR A 147 3.81 -6.69 -3.36
C TYR A 147 3.20 -7.06 -2.00
N THR A 148 2.90 -8.33 -1.78
CA THR A 148 2.20 -8.79 -0.57
C THR A 148 3.11 -9.22 0.56
N ILE A 149 4.30 -9.76 0.26
CA ILE A 149 5.18 -10.34 1.28
C ILE A 149 6.56 -9.70 1.26
N ILE A 150 7.24 -9.69 0.11
CA ILE A 150 8.63 -9.24 0.03
C ILE A 150 8.73 -7.75 0.37
N PHE A 151 7.88 -6.92 -0.21
CA PHE A 151 7.91 -5.48 0.02
C PHE A 151 7.68 -5.08 1.49
N PRO A 152 6.62 -5.55 2.19
CA PRO A 152 6.45 -5.22 3.61
C PRO A 152 7.60 -5.69 4.50
N ILE A 153 8.18 -6.85 4.23
CA ILE A 153 9.35 -7.36 4.98
C ILE A 153 10.56 -6.46 4.75
N LEU A 154 10.84 -6.12 3.49
CA LEU A 154 11.93 -5.23 3.13
C LEU A 154 11.76 -3.83 3.76
N LEU A 155 10.54 -3.31 3.76
CA LEU A 155 10.20 -2.04 4.41
C LEU A 155 10.53 -2.10 5.90
N VAL A 156 10.08 -3.14 6.61
CA VAL A 156 10.39 -3.31 8.04
C VAL A 156 11.90 -3.43 8.27
N ALA A 157 12.63 -4.14 7.42
CA ALA A 157 14.09 -4.25 7.50
C ALA A 157 14.79 -2.89 7.36
N VAL A 158 14.37 -2.07 6.39
CA VAL A 158 14.90 -0.69 6.20
C VAL A 158 14.61 0.18 7.41
N LEU A 159 13.39 0.14 7.94
CA LEU A 159 13.00 0.95 9.09
C LEU A 159 13.67 0.47 10.40
N LEU A 160 13.88 -0.84 10.56
CA LEU A 160 14.68 -1.41 11.65
C LEU A 160 16.12 -0.89 11.60
N TYR A 161 16.74 -0.88 10.41
CA TYR A 161 18.07 -0.32 10.25
C TYR A 161 18.12 1.17 10.58
N LYS A 162 17.11 1.95 10.16
CA LYS A 162 17.02 3.38 10.47
C LYS A 162 16.90 3.64 11.97
N ILE A 163 15.94 3.00 12.65
CA ILE A 163 15.73 3.23 14.09
C ILE A 163 16.93 2.79 14.91
N TYR A 164 17.62 1.70 14.50
CA TYR A 164 18.89 1.29 15.10
C TYR A 164 19.93 2.42 15.02
N ASN A 165 20.15 3.02 13.86
CA ASN A 165 21.09 4.13 13.69
C ASN A 165 20.68 5.40 14.47
N GLU A 166 19.39 5.70 14.57
CA GLU A 166 18.91 6.84 15.37
C GLU A 166 19.28 6.73 16.85
N VAL A 167 19.28 5.52 17.42
CA VAL A 167 19.74 5.29 18.81
C VAL A 167 21.20 5.70 18.99
N PHE A 168 22.09 5.38 18.04
CA PHE A 168 23.50 5.72 18.14
C PHE A 168 23.78 7.20 17.88
N ILE A 169 23.03 7.83 16.97
CA ILE A 169 23.26 9.23 16.58
C ILE A 169 22.62 10.21 17.57
N SER A 170 21.37 9.96 17.98
CA SER A 170 20.55 10.93 18.72
C SER A 170 20.36 10.59 20.20
N GLY A 171 20.74 9.38 20.63
CA GLY A 171 20.47 8.87 21.96
C GLY A 171 18.97 8.82 22.30
N CYS A 172 18.65 8.77 23.60
CA CYS A 172 17.28 8.68 24.11
C CYS A 172 16.59 10.06 24.20
N SER A 173 16.46 10.77 23.09
CA SER A 173 15.73 12.04 23.02
C SER A 173 14.21 11.83 22.94
N VAL A 174 13.41 12.87 23.24
CA VAL A 174 11.93 12.83 23.05
C VAL A 174 11.57 12.52 21.59
N ILE A 175 12.33 13.06 20.64
CA ILE A 175 12.15 12.82 19.20
C ILE A 175 12.35 11.34 18.87
N PHE A 176 13.37 10.69 19.46
CA PHE A 176 13.58 9.26 19.30
C PHE A 176 12.37 8.44 19.76
N TYR A 177 11.78 8.75 20.92
CA TYR A 177 10.59 8.03 21.40
C TYR A 177 9.37 8.21 20.49
N ILE A 178 9.21 9.39 19.87
CA ILE A 178 8.17 9.64 18.87
C ILE A 178 8.41 8.77 17.63
N ASN A 179 9.63 8.74 17.10
CA ASN A 179 9.98 7.93 15.94
C ASN A 179 9.83 6.43 16.24
N LEU A 180 10.19 5.99 17.45
CA LEU A 180 10.01 4.62 17.92
C LEU A 180 8.53 4.23 17.98
N LEU A 181 7.66 5.11 18.49
CA LEU A 181 6.21 4.89 18.50
C LEU A 181 5.67 4.73 17.07
N ILE A 182 6.08 5.61 16.15
CA ILE A 182 5.69 5.53 14.74
C ILE A 182 6.18 4.22 14.12
N PHE A 183 7.43 3.82 14.39
CA PHE A 183 7.98 2.54 13.95
C PHE A 183 7.16 1.36 14.45
N ILE A 184 6.79 1.32 15.74
CA ILE A 184 5.93 0.27 16.32
C ILE A 184 4.56 0.23 15.63
N CYS A 185 3.96 1.39 15.34
CA CYS A 185 2.72 1.47 14.57
C CYS A 185 2.87 0.87 13.17
N ILE A 186 3.97 1.15 12.47
CA ILE A 186 4.25 0.57 11.14
C ILE A 186 4.41 -0.95 11.25
N VAL A 187 5.21 -1.45 12.19
CA VAL A 187 5.41 -2.90 12.38
C VAL A 187 4.09 -3.61 12.70
N THR A 188 3.29 -3.04 13.61
CA THR A 188 1.98 -3.59 13.96
C THR A 188 1.05 -3.60 12.75
N SER A 189 1.04 -2.52 11.96
CA SER A 189 0.26 -2.44 10.73
C SER A 189 0.69 -3.49 9.70
N THR A 190 1.99 -3.73 9.56
CA THR A 190 2.55 -4.77 8.69
C THR A 190 2.12 -6.17 9.15
N ILE A 191 2.17 -6.46 10.45
CA ILE A 191 1.74 -7.75 11.00
C ILE A 191 0.23 -7.97 10.75
N LEU A 192 -0.59 -6.95 11.01
CA LEU A 192 -2.04 -7.01 10.77
C LEU A 192 -2.35 -7.21 9.28
N TYR A 193 -1.62 -6.53 8.40
CA TYR A 193 -1.72 -6.66 6.95
C TYR A 193 -1.38 -8.08 6.47
N LEU A 194 -0.24 -8.62 6.88
CA LEU A 194 0.14 -9.99 6.53
C LEU A 194 -0.87 -11.01 7.07
N ARG A 195 -1.38 -10.79 8.29
CA ARG A 195 -2.43 -11.64 8.85
C ARG A 195 -3.71 -11.59 8.02
N MET A 196 -4.15 -10.40 7.60
CA MET A 196 -5.34 -10.21 6.78
C MET A 196 -5.23 -10.96 5.44
N LEU A 197 -4.05 -10.96 4.82
CA LEU A 197 -3.80 -11.64 3.55
C LEU A 197 -3.80 -13.18 3.69
N HIS A 198 -3.15 -13.71 4.73
CA HIS A 198 -2.93 -15.15 4.87
C HIS A 198 -4.04 -15.88 5.64
N PHE A 199 -4.75 -15.17 6.52
CA PHE A 199 -5.85 -15.73 7.30
C PHE A 199 -7.14 -15.06 6.84
N LYS A 200 -7.64 -15.47 5.67
CA LYS A 200 -9.01 -15.16 5.21
C LYS A 200 -9.99 -15.70 6.26
N LYS A 201 -10.38 -14.86 7.22
CA LYS A 201 -11.44 -15.09 8.19
C LYS A 201 -12.49 -14.00 8.04
#